data_AF-A0A969VMU9-F1
#
_entry.id   AF-A0A969VMU9-F1
#
_cell.length_a   1.000
_cell.length_b   1.000
_cell.length_c   1.000
_cell.angle_alpha   90.00
_cell.angle_beta   90.00
_cell.angle_gamma   90.00
#
_symmetry.space_group_name_H-M   'P 1'
#
loop_
_entity.id
_entity.type
_entity.pdbx_description
1 polymer ?
#
loop_
_entity_poly.entity_id
_entity_poly.type
_entity_poly.pdbx_seq_one_letter_code
_entity_poly.pdbx_strand_id
1 'polypeptide(L)' 'LWQDFRLASEPGGAAAFAAILSGAYVPSPGERVGILLCGGNVDLAKLAEAAA' A
#
# COMPACT_ATOMS: atom_id res chain seq x y z
N LEU A 1 2.43 0.75 4.82
CA LEU A 1 1.53 -0.41 5.03
C LEU A 1 2.00 -1.28 6.19
N TRP A 2 3.11 -2.03 6.06
CA TRP A 2 3.57 -2.90 7.14
C TRP A 2 4.01 -2.13 8.40
N GLN A 3 4.77 -1.04 8.27
CA GLN A 3 5.30 -0.32 9.43
C GLN A 3 4.20 0.28 10.31
N ASP A 4 3.25 0.99 9.69
CA ASP A 4 2.23 1.74 10.44
C ASP A 4 0.97 0.92 10.73
N PHE A 5 0.60 -0.02 9.84
CA PHE A 5 -0.69 -0.72 9.91
C PHE A 5 -0.56 -2.24 10.06
N ARG A 6 0.66 -2.79 10.02
CA ARG A 6 0.92 -4.25 10.07
C ARG A 6 0.15 -5.04 9.00
N LEU A 7 -0.07 -4.41 7.84
CA LEU A 7 -0.69 -5.03 6.67
C LEU A 7 0.38 -5.45 5.66
N ALA A 8 0.46 -6.76 5.42
CA ALA A 8 1.27 -7.32 4.34
C ALA A 8 0.49 -7.27 3.02
N SER A 9 1.07 -6.65 2.00
CA SER A 9 0.46 -6.52 0.67
C SER A 9 1.52 -6.81 -0.38
N GLU A 10 1.16 -7.56 -1.41
CA GLU A 10 2.02 -7.71 -2.58
C GLU A 10 2.04 -6.39 -3.38
N PRO A 11 3.01 -6.18 -4.29
CA PRO A 11 3.12 -4.93 -5.04
C PRO A 11 1.85 -4.57 -5.82
N GLY A 12 1.20 -5.56 -6.45
CA GLY A 12 -0.07 -5.36 -7.16
C GLY A 12 -1.20 -4.92 -6.22
N GLY A 13 -1.32 -5.56 -5.06
CA GLY A 13 -2.28 -5.20 -4.01
C GLY A 13 -2.09 -3.81 -3.43
N ALA A 14 -0.86 -3.29 -3.44
CA ALA A 14 -0.52 -1.97 -2.91
C ALA A 14 -0.56 -0.84 -3.95
N ALA A 15 -0.78 -1.15 -5.24
CA ALA A 15 -0.63 -0.18 -6.32
C ALA A 15 -1.52 1.07 -6.18
N ALA A 16 -2.78 0.89 -5.75
CA ALA A 16 -3.67 2.03 -5.50
C ALA A 16 -3.17 2.94 -4.36
N PHE A 17 -2.60 2.35 -3.30
CA PHE A 17 -1.98 3.12 -2.22
C PHE A 17 -0.71 3.83 -2.68
N ALA A 18 0.09 3.19 -3.54
CA ALA A 18 1.28 3.80 -4.12
C ALA A 18 0.94 5.03 -5.00
N ALA A 19 -0.19 5.03 -5.71
CA ALA A 19 -0.65 6.18 -6.49
C ALA A 19 -0.88 7.44 -5.63
N ILE A 20 -1.39 7.26 -4.41
CA ILE A 20 -1.56 8.34 -3.42
C ILE A 20 -0.19 8.85 -2.94
N LEU A 21 0.69 7.95 -2.47
CA LEU A 21 1.98 8.32 -1.90
C LEU A 21 2.93 8.99 -2.91
N SER A 22 2.87 8.55 -4.16
CA SER A 22 3.67 9.13 -5.25
C SER A 22 3.12 10.44 -5.80
N GLY A 23 1.89 10.82 -5.43
CA GLY A 23 1.20 11.97 -6.01
C GLY A 23 0.68 11.75 -7.44
N ALA A 24 0.74 10.52 -7.96
CA ALA A 24 0.11 10.18 -9.24
C ALA A 24 -1.43 10.36 -9.19
N TYR A 25 -2.01 10.26 -7.99
CA TYR A 25 -3.36 10.70 -7.71
C TYR A 25 -3.37 11.58 -6.44
N VAL A 26 -3.85 12.82 -6.60
CA VAL A 26 -3.97 13.80 -5.52
C VAL A 26 -5.45 14.02 -5.24
N PRO A 27 -5.96 13.66 -4.05
CA PRO A 27 -7.36 13.85 -3.73
C PRO A 27 -7.75 15.34 -3.75
N SER A 28 -8.95 15.63 -4.21
CA SER A 28 -9.51 16.98 -4.17
C SER A 28 -9.80 17.42 -2.73
N PRO A 29 -9.85 18.74 -2.43
CA PRO A 29 -10.27 19.21 -1.12
C PRO A 29 -11.64 18.62 -0.70
N GLY A 30 -11.68 17.96 0.46
CA GLY A 30 -12.88 17.32 1.00
C GLY A 30 -13.18 15.92 0.45
N GLU A 31 -12.39 15.40 -0.49
CA GLU A 31 -12.54 14.05 -1.01
C GLU A 31 -12.17 12.99 0.04
N ARG A 32 -12.97 11.92 0.12
CA ARG A 32 -12.71 10.76 0.97
C ARG A 32 -12.35 9.57 0.11
N VAL A 33 -11.10 9.12 0.20
CA VAL A 33 -10.58 8.02 -0.62
C VAL A 33 -10.61 6.72 0.16
N GLY A 34 -11.28 5.71 -0.39
CA GLY A 34 -11.16 4.32 0.04
C GLY A 34 -10.17 3.57 -0.85
N ILE A 35 -9.35 2.71 -0.25
CA ILE A 35 -8.32 1.95 -0.97
C ILE A 35 -8.54 0.46 -0.71
N LEU A 36 -8.71 -0.30 -1.79
CA LEU A 36 -8.77 -1.77 -1.74
C LEU A 36 -7.36 -2.33 -1.86
N LEU A 37 -6.88 -2.97 -0.80
CA LEU A 37 -5.69 -3.80 -0.86
C LEU A 37 -6.10 -5.20 -1.34
N CYS A 38 -5.99 -5.46 -2.64
CA CYS A 38 -6.60 -6.65 -3.26
C CYS A 38 -5.80 -7.94 -3.10
N GLY A 39 -4.51 -7.87 -2.74
CA GLY A 39 -3.62 -9.03 -2.73
C GLY A 39 -2.54 -8.95 -1.67
N GLY A 40 -2.38 -10.04 -0.92
CA GLY A 40 -1.41 -10.19 0.17
C GLY A 40 -0.46 -11.37 -0.03
N ASN A 41 -0.27 -11.85 -1.27
CA ASN A 41 0.59 -13.00 -1.55
C ASN A 41 2.07 -12.58 -1.49
N VAL A 42 2.58 -12.46 -0.28
CA VAL A 42 3.95 -12.00 0.00
C VAL A 42 4.88 -13.15 0.32
N ASP A 43 6.13 -13.00 -0.11
CA ASP A 43 7.25 -13.76 0.44
C ASP A 43 7.67 -13.11 1.77
N LEU A 44 7.67 -13.87 2.86
CA LEU A 44 7.97 -13.35 4.20
C LEU A 44 9.43 -12.90 4.34
N ALA A 45 10.38 -13.52 3.63
CA ALA A 45 11.77 -13.08 3.66
C ALA A 45 11.92 -11.71 3.00
N LYS A 46 11.25 -11.50 1.86
CA LYS A 46 11.23 -10.20 1.17
C LYS A 46 10.50 -9.13 1.96
N LEU A 47 9.40 -9.50 2.63
CA LEU A 47 8.69 -8.58 3.51
C LEU A 47 9.57 -8.15 4.68
N ALA A 48 10.32 -9.07 5.29
CA ALA A 48 11.25 -8.76 6.37
C ALA A 48 12.38 -7.82 5.91
N GLU A 49 12.93 -8.04 4.72
CA GLU A 49 13.93 -7.14 4.11
C GLU A 49 13.37 -5.74 3.87
N ALA A 50 12.17 -5.62 3.29
CA ALA A 50 11.51 -4.33 3.07
C ALA A 50 11.00 -3.64 4.35
N ALA A 51 10.96 -4.38 5.47
CA ALA A 51 10.54 -3.91 6.77
C ALA A 51 11.70 -3.57 7.72
N ALA A 52 12.94 -3.84 7.31
CA ALA A 52 14.15 -3.40 8.01
C ALA A 52 14.41 -1.91 7.76
#